data_AF-A0AAW9B7N3-F1
#
_entry.id   AF-A0AAW9B7N3-F1
#
_cell.length_a   1.000
_cell.length_b   1.000
_cell.length_c   1.000
_cell.angle_alpha   90.00
_cell.angle_beta   90.00
_cell.angle_gamma   90.00
#
_symmetry.space_group_name_H-M   'P 1'
#
loop_
_entity.id
_entity.type
_entity.pdbx_description
1 polymer ?
#
loop_
_entity_poly.entity_id
_entity_poly.type
_entity_poly.pdbx_seq_one_letter_code
_entity_poly.pdbx_strand_id
1 'polypeptide(L)'
;LAINPNSDQYLEERLQLLDEQLATVTRLAKDNELPDAILTESGLKITPLDAAVPDRAQALIDQTSQLLPRIKITELLMDVDDWTGFSRHFTHLKDGAEAKDRTLLLSAILGDAINLGLTKMAESSPGLTYAKLSWLQAWHIRDETYSAALAELVNHQYRHTFAAHWGDGTTSSSDGQRFRAGGRGE
;
A
#
# COMPACT_ATOMS: atom_id res chain seq x y z
N LEU A 1 21.41 5.18 -24.25
CA LEU A 1 22.45 4.14 -24.36
C LEU A 1 22.19 3.37 -25.65
N ALA A 2 23.10 3.43 -26.62
CA ALA A 2 22.97 2.66 -27.85
C ALA A 2 23.29 1.19 -27.55
N ILE A 3 22.35 0.29 -27.85
CA ILE A 3 22.53 -1.16 -27.69
C ILE A 3 23.16 -1.69 -28.99
N ASN A 4 24.11 -2.62 -28.88
CA ASN A 4 24.70 -3.28 -30.05
C ASN A 4 23.58 -4.01 -30.84
N PRO A 5 23.34 -3.68 -32.12
CA PRO A 5 22.27 -4.29 -32.91
C PRO A 5 22.55 -5.75 -33.30
N ASN A 6 23.77 -6.25 -33.09
CA ASN A 6 24.10 -7.67 -33.27
C ASN A 6 23.74 -8.46 -32.00
N SER A 7 22.71 -9.30 -32.09
CA SER A 7 22.17 -10.06 -30.94
C SER A 7 23.20 -10.98 -30.30
N ASP A 8 23.99 -11.69 -31.10
CA ASP A 8 24.88 -12.72 -30.61
C ASP A 8 26.05 -12.10 -29.87
N GLN A 9 26.62 -11.05 -30.45
CA GLN A 9 27.68 -10.26 -29.83
C GLN A 9 27.19 -9.56 -28.55
N TYR A 10 25.99 -9.00 -28.56
CA TYR A 10 25.39 -8.39 -27.37
C TYR A 10 25.20 -9.41 -26.25
N LEU A 11 24.73 -10.61 -26.56
CA LEU A 11 24.54 -11.68 -25.58
C LEU A 11 25.88 -12.15 -25.01
N GLU A 12 26.89 -12.33 -25.85
CA GLU A 12 28.24 -12.72 -25.42
C GLU A 12 28.84 -11.67 -24.46
N GLU A 13 28.77 -10.39 -24.83
CA GLU A 13 29.21 -9.27 -23.98
C GLU A 13 28.46 -9.23 -22.64
N ARG A 14 27.14 -9.51 -22.63
CA ARG A 14 26.33 -9.52 -21.40
C ARG A 14 26.61 -10.73 -20.52
N LEU A 15 26.83 -11.90 -21.09
CA LEU A 15 27.21 -13.10 -20.34
C LEU A 15 28.60 -12.94 -19.71
N GLN A 16 29.55 -12.40 -20.46
CA GLN A 16 30.88 -12.12 -19.93
C GLN A 16 30.82 -11.11 -18.78
N LEU A 17 30.08 -10.01 -18.95
CA LEU A 17 29.88 -9.04 -17.89
C LEU A 17 29.21 -9.67 -16.66
N LEU A 18 28.21 -10.53 -16.86
CA LEU A 18 27.53 -11.23 -15.77
C LEU A 18 28.52 -12.11 -14.99
N ASP A 19 29.35 -12.89 -15.67
CA ASP A 19 30.36 -13.74 -15.02
C ASP A 19 31.38 -12.91 -14.23
N GLU A 20 31.85 -11.80 -14.79
CA GLU A 20 32.77 -10.87 -14.10
C GLU A 20 32.13 -10.26 -12.84
N GLN A 21 30.86 -9.85 -12.93
CA GLN A 21 30.12 -9.30 -11.78
C GLN A 21 29.83 -10.38 -10.73
N LEU A 22 29.47 -11.61 -11.12
CA LEU A 22 29.23 -12.72 -10.20
C LEU A 22 30.50 -13.12 -9.43
N ALA A 23 31.65 -13.15 -10.12
CA ALA A 23 32.94 -13.39 -9.49
C ALA A 23 33.28 -12.29 -8.47
N THR A 24 33.01 -11.03 -8.83
CA THR A 24 33.21 -9.87 -7.94
C THR A 24 32.31 -9.96 -6.70
N VAL A 25 31.02 -10.22 -6.89
CA VAL A 25 30.04 -10.37 -5.80
C VAL A 25 30.41 -11.53 -4.89
N THR A 26 30.84 -12.66 -5.45
CA THR A 26 31.24 -13.85 -4.65
C THR A 26 32.45 -13.56 -3.77
N ARG A 27 33.45 -12.84 -4.31
CA ARG A 27 34.62 -12.40 -3.54
C ARG A 27 34.20 -11.47 -2.39
N LEU A 28 33.44 -10.42 -2.70
CA LEU A 28 32.97 -9.45 -1.71
C LEU A 28 32.07 -10.12 -0.65
N ALA A 29 31.22 -11.08 -1.04
CA ALA A 29 30.36 -11.81 -0.12
C ALA A 29 31.16 -12.64 0.88
N LYS A 30 32.24 -13.30 0.42
CA LYS A 30 33.13 -14.11 1.26
C LYS A 30 33.87 -13.26 2.29
N ASP A 31 34.27 -12.05 1.89
CA ASP A 31 35.04 -11.13 2.72
C ASP A 31 34.14 -10.21 3.58
N ASN A 32 32.81 -10.35 3.50
CA ASN A 32 31.80 -9.47 4.11
C ASN A 32 31.94 -7.99 3.68
N GLU A 33 32.34 -7.75 2.43
CA GLU A 33 32.57 -6.44 1.83
C GLU A 33 31.49 -6.06 0.79
N LEU A 34 30.37 -6.78 0.74
CA LEU A 34 29.26 -6.39 -0.13
C LEU A 34 28.69 -5.02 0.28
N PRO A 35 28.51 -4.08 -0.65
CA PRO A 35 27.87 -2.81 -0.35
C PRO A 35 26.40 -3.06 -0.01
N ASP A 36 25.97 -2.52 1.13
CA ASP A 36 24.59 -2.58 1.62
C ASP A 36 23.99 -4.00 1.71
N ALA A 37 24.83 -5.05 1.81
CA ALA A 37 24.36 -6.41 1.95
C ALA A 37 25.36 -7.29 2.71
N ILE A 38 24.86 -8.31 3.40
CA ILE A 38 25.67 -9.31 4.09
C ILE A 38 25.07 -10.68 3.79
N LEU A 39 25.91 -11.66 3.47
CA LEU A 39 25.49 -13.04 3.33
C LEU A 39 25.63 -13.74 4.70
N THR A 40 24.51 -14.15 5.27
CA THR A 40 24.45 -14.87 6.56
C THR A 40 24.05 -16.34 6.34
N GLU A 41 24.16 -17.18 7.36
CA GLU A 41 23.71 -18.58 7.29
C GLU A 41 22.22 -18.71 6.93
N SER A 42 21.40 -17.70 7.26
CA SER A 42 19.97 -17.64 6.92
C SER A 42 19.67 -16.97 5.57
N GLY A 43 20.71 -16.59 4.82
CA GLY A 43 20.60 -16.00 3.48
C GLY A 43 21.10 -14.56 3.37
N LEU A 44 20.71 -13.90 2.28
CA LEU A 44 21.09 -12.52 1.97
C LEU A 44 20.31 -11.54 2.83
N LYS A 45 21.02 -10.73 3.61
CA LYS A 45 20.46 -9.58 4.34
C LYS A 45 20.90 -8.31 3.66
N ILE A 46 19.94 -7.53 3.17
CA ILE A 46 20.20 -6.18 2.64
C ILE A 46 20.15 -5.20 3.82
N THR A 47 21.17 -4.35 3.95
CA THR A 47 21.20 -3.27 4.94
C THR A 47 20.07 -2.29 4.61
N PRO A 48 19.16 -2.01 5.57
CA PRO A 48 18.16 -0.98 5.38
C PRO A 48 18.83 0.36 5.07
N LEU A 49 18.27 1.12 4.13
CA LEU A 49 18.70 2.49 3.91
C LEU A 49 18.50 3.27 5.22
N ASP A 50 19.53 3.98 5.65
CA ASP A 50 19.39 4.93 6.75
C ASP A 50 18.37 5.99 6.34
N ALA A 51 17.43 6.29 7.24
CA ALA A 51 16.45 7.32 7.02
C ALA A 51 17.17 8.67 6.86
N ALA A 52 17.26 9.16 5.62
CA ALA A 52 17.86 10.46 5.31
C ALA A 52 16.91 11.64 5.65
N VAL A 53 16.14 11.51 6.73
CA VAL A 53 15.21 12.55 7.20
C VAL A 53 15.98 13.50 8.11
N PRO A 54 16.14 14.79 7.76
CA PRO A 54 16.83 15.73 8.64
C PRO A 54 16.09 15.88 9.97
N ASP A 55 16.80 16.06 11.09
CA ASP A 55 16.19 16.24 12.42
C ASP A 55 15.14 17.37 12.45
N ARG A 56 15.37 18.44 11.68
CA ARG A 56 14.41 19.55 11.53
C ARG A 56 13.09 19.12 10.90
N ALA A 57 13.11 18.15 9.99
CA ALA A 57 11.90 17.62 9.39
C ALA A 57 11.10 16.79 10.41
N GLN A 58 11.79 16.00 11.25
CA GLN A 58 11.12 15.27 12.33
C GLN A 58 10.44 16.23 13.32
N ALA A 59 11.12 17.29 13.74
CA ALA A 59 10.53 18.30 14.63
C ALA A 59 9.28 18.95 14.02
N LEU A 60 9.24 19.17 12.70
CA LEU A 60 8.08 19.71 12.00
C LEU A 60 6.94 18.69 11.91
N ILE A 61 7.25 17.41 11.67
CA ILE A 61 6.26 16.31 11.69
C ILE A 61 5.57 16.24 13.05
N ASP A 62 6.35 16.32 14.13
CA ASP A 62 5.82 16.25 15.50
C ASP A 62 4.91 17.45 15.81
N GLN A 63 5.35 18.67 15.46
CA GLN A 63 4.54 19.89 15.62
C GLN A 63 3.24 19.83 14.81
N THR A 64 3.32 19.37 13.56
CA THR A 64 2.14 19.26 12.68
C THR A 64 1.17 18.20 13.23
N SER A 65 1.69 17.07 13.71
CA SER A 65 0.88 15.99 14.29
C SER A 65 0.14 16.43 15.55
N GLN A 66 0.73 17.33 16.35
CA GLN A 66 0.07 17.90 17.53
C GLN A 66 -1.12 18.82 17.20
N LEU A 67 -1.16 19.38 15.99
CA LEU A 67 -2.28 20.23 15.54
C LEU A 67 -3.47 19.40 15.05
N LEU A 68 -3.28 18.11 14.76
CA LEU A 68 -4.34 17.25 14.25
C LEU A 68 -5.24 16.77 15.40
N PRO A 69 -6.58 16.94 15.28
CA PRO A 69 -7.51 16.48 16.30
C PRO A 69 -7.54 14.95 16.37
N ARG A 70 -7.79 14.41 17.56
CA ARG A 70 -8.08 12.98 17.73
C ARG A 70 -9.53 12.71 17.33
N ILE A 71 -9.72 12.17 16.13
CA ILE A 71 -11.04 11.83 15.58
C ILE A 71 -11.20 10.32 15.49
N LYS A 72 -12.43 9.81 15.57
CA LYS A 72 -12.68 8.40 15.31
C LYS A 72 -12.51 8.14 13.82
N ILE A 73 -11.84 7.05 13.45
CA ILE A 73 -11.60 6.70 12.04
C ILE A 73 -12.91 6.60 11.24
N THR A 74 -14.01 6.16 11.85
CA THR A 74 -15.34 6.10 11.21
C THR A 74 -15.93 7.49 10.94
N GLU A 75 -15.64 8.48 11.79
CA GLU A 75 -16.05 9.88 11.57
C GLU A 75 -15.23 10.49 10.44
N LEU A 76 -13.91 10.25 10.42
CA LEU A 76 -13.05 10.65 9.30
C LEU A 76 -13.52 10.05 7.97
N LEU A 77 -13.90 8.77 7.96
CA LEU A 77 -14.44 8.12 6.77
C LEU A 77 -15.77 8.72 6.32
N MET A 78 -16.62 9.19 7.25
CA MET A 78 -17.84 9.92 6.89
C MET A 78 -17.51 11.27 6.26
N ASP A 79 -16.54 12.02 6.78
CA ASP A 79 -16.11 13.29 6.19
C ASP A 79 -15.57 13.09 4.76
N VAL A 80 -14.74 12.06 4.56
CA VAL A 80 -14.21 11.70 3.24
C VAL A 80 -15.34 11.26 2.29
N ASP A 81 -16.33 10.53 2.80
CA ASP A 81 -17.52 10.21 2.01
C ASP A 81 -18.33 11.45 1.65
N ASP A 82 -18.49 12.41 2.55
CA ASP A 82 -19.18 13.66 2.23
C ASP A 82 -18.44 14.50 1.17
N TRP A 83 -17.10 14.39 1.09
CA TRP A 83 -16.29 15.08 0.06
C TRP A 83 -16.30 14.39 -1.31
N THR A 84 -16.36 13.07 -1.32
CA THR A 84 -16.13 12.26 -2.54
C THR A 84 -17.38 11.53 -3.03
N GLY A 85 -18.33 11.28 -2.12
CA GLY A 85 -19.51 10.48 -2.32
C GLY A 85 -19.20 9.02 -2.69
N PHE A 86 -18.05 8.48 -2.29
CA PHE A 86 -17.60 7.15 -2.75
C PHE A 86 -18.56 6.03 -2.31
N SER A 87 -19.29 6.22 -1.20
CA SER A 87 -20.20 5.22 -0.65
C SER A 87 -21.37 4.87 -1.57
N ARG A 88 -21.75 5.78 -2.49
CA ARG A 88 -22.82 5.56 -3.49
C ARG A 88 -22.57 4.35 -4.39
N HIS A 89 -21.32 3.92 -4.52
CA HIS A 89 -20.94 2.77 -5.33
C HIS A 89 -21.25 1.43 -4.66
N PHE A 90 -21.46 1.40 -3.34
CA PHE A 90 -21.83 0.20 -2.59
C PHE A 90 -23.34 -0.03 -2.66
N THR A 91 -23.81 -0.31 -3.87
CA THR A 91 -25.23 -0.54 -4.16
C THR A 91 -25.66 -1.96 -3.79
N HIS A 92 -26.92 -2.09 -3.40
CA HIS A 92 -27.54 -3.34 -3.08
C HIS A 92 -27.66 -4.23 -4.33
N LEU A 93 -27.26 -5.50 -4.21
CA LEU A 93 -27.09 -6.43 -5.33
C LEU A 93 -28.36 -6.62 -6.18
N LYS A 94 -29.55 -6.53 -5.58
CA LYS A 94 -30.81 -6.87 -6.26
C LYS A 94 -31.45 -5.70 -7.00
N ASP A 95 -31.44 -4.51 -6.41
CA ASP A 95 -32.22 -3.35 -6.84
C ASP A 95 -31.35 -2.11 -7.09
N GLY A 96 -30.04 -2.19 -6.85
CA GLY A 96 -29.10 -1.09 -7.06
C GLY A 96 -29.24 0.05 -6.05
N ALA A 97 -30.01 -0.11 -4.98
CA ALA A 97 -30.21 0.94 -3.99
C ALA A 97 -28.94 1.18 -3.14
N GLU A 98 -28.66 2.42 -2.77
CA GLU A 98 -27.56 2.74 -1.86
C GLU A 98 -27.78 2.16 -0.46
N ALA A 99 -26.69 1.93 0.27
CA ALA A 99 -26.76 1.51 1.66
C ALA A 99 -27.40 2.61 2.53
N LYS A 100 -28.54 2.31 3.16
CA LYS A 100 -29.26 3.28 4.01
C LYS A 100 -28.49 3.69 5.26
N ASP A 101 -27.70 2.76 5.81
CA ASP A 101 -26.88 2.99 7.00
C ASP A 101 -25.41 3.11 6.60
N ARG A 102 -24.97 4.35 6.39
CA ARG A 102 -23.58 4.67 6.01
C ARG A 102 -22.59 4.25 7.10
N THR A 103 -22.94 4.42 8.37
CA THR A 103 -22.07 4.04 9.49
C THR A 103 -21.83 2.54 9.50
N LEU A 104 -22.87 1.73 9.27
CA LEU A 104 -22.75 0.28 9.15
C LEU A 104 -21.90 -0.12 7.93
N LEU A 105 -22.08 0.54 6.78
CA LEU A 105 -21.26 0.32 5.59
C LEU A 105 -19.78 0.60 5.85
N LEU A 106 -19.47 1.80 6.35
CA LEU A 106 -18.09 2.21 6.64
C LEU A 106 -17.44 1.32 7.71
N SER A 107 -18.21 0.82 8.67
CA SER A 107 -17.72 -0.13 9.67
C SER A 107 -17.35 -1.49 9.05
N ALA A 108 -18.15 -1.99 8.11
CA ALA A 108 -17.86 -3.22 7.39
C ALA A 108 -16.60 -3.08 6.52
N ILE A 109 -16.50 -1.97 5.76
CA ILE A 109 -15.33 -1.64 4.94
C ILE A 109 -14.06 -1.52 5.81
N LEU A 110 -14.16 -0.81 6.94
CA LEU A 110 -13.02 -0.64 7.85
C LEU A 110 -12.56 -1.99 8.41
N GLY A 111 -13.49 -2.85 8.83
CA GLY A 111 -13.17 -4.18 9.34
C GLY A 111 -12.44 -5.07 8.34
N ASP A 112 -12.77 -4.92 7.05
CA ASP A 112 -12.10 -5.59 5.92
C ASP A 112 -10.71 -4.99 5.68
N ALA A 113 -10.63 -3.65 5.56
CA ALA A 113 -9.40 -2.92 5.23
C ALA A 113 -8.26 -3.10 6.25
N ILE A 114 -8.58 -3.26 7.53
CA ILE A 114 -7.57 -3.45 8.59
C ILE A 114 -7.36 -4.92 8.98
N ASN A 115 -7.93 -5.86 8.21
CA ASN A 115 -7.89 -7.31 8.49
C ASN A 115 -8.42 -7.69 9.90
N LEU A 116 -9.35 -6.91 10.45
CA LEU A 116 -9.95 -7.18 11.76
C LEU A 116 -11.07 -8.24 11.64
N GLY A 117 -11.80 -8.20 10.53
CA GLY A 117 -12.96 -9.05 10.28
C GLY A 117 -14.21 -8.61 11.03
N LEU A 118 -15.38 -9.07 10.57
CA LEU A 118 -16.68 -8.58 11.03
C LEU A 118 -17.00 -8.94 12.50
N THR A 119 -16.52 -10.10 12.98
CA THR A 119 -16.78 -10.55 14.36
C THR A 119 -16.16 -9.61 15.37
N LYS A 120 -14.86 -9.37 15.25
CA LYS A 120 -14.14 -8.45 16.15
C LYS A 120 -14.59 -7.01 15.97
N MET A 121 -14.99 -6.63 14.75
CA MET A 121 -15.58 -5.31 14.49
C MET A 121 -16.88 -5.11 15.26
N ALA A 122 -17.76 -6.12 15.29
CA ALA A 122 -18.99 -6.09 16.08
C ALA A 122 -18.73 -6.01 17.58
N GLU A 123 -17.75 -6.77 18.09
CA GLU A 123 -17.36 -6.74 19.52
C GLU A 123 -16.79 -5.38 19.95
N SER A 124 -16.10 -4.70 19.04
CA SER A 124 -15.40 -3.44 19.32
C SER A 124 -16.28 -2.19 19.13
N SER A 125 -17.50 -2.35 18.60
CA SER A 125 -18.33 -1.24 18.16
C SER A 125 -19.73 -1.28 18.79
N PRO A 126 -20.06 -0.36 19.70
CA PRO A 126 -21.37 -0.31 20.33
C PRO A 126 -22.53 -0.22 19.30
N GLY A 127 -23.52 -1.10 19.42
CA GLY A 127 -24.73 -1.10 18.57
C GLY A 127 -24.60 -1.85 17.25
N LEU A 128 -23.40 -2.31 16.89
CA LEU A 128 -23.16 -3.19 15.75
C LEU A 128 -23.30 -4.66 16.16
N THR A 129 -23.77 -5.48 15.23
CA THR A 129 -23.80 -6.94 15.39
C THR A 129 -23.20 -7.60 14.17
N TYR A 130 -22.60 -8.78 14.35
CA TYR A 130 -22.07 -9.56 13.23
C TYR A 130 -23.13 -9.79 12.14
N ALA A 131 -24.37 -10.10 12.55
CA ALA A 131 -25.46 -10.33 11.61
C ALA A 131 -25.76 -9.11 10.72
N LYS A 132 -25.75 -7.89 11.27
CA LYS A 132 -25.95 -6.66 10.49
C LYS A 132 -24.80 -6.41 9.52
N LEU A 133 -23.56 -6.57 10.00
CA LEU A 133 -22.35 -6.37 9.19
C LEU A 133 -22.26 -7.39 8.05
N SER A 134 -22.47 -8.68 8.36
CA SER A 134 -22.41 -9.77 7.38
C SER A 134 -23.51 -9.63 6.33
N TRP A 135 -24.72 -9.26 6.73
CA TRP A 135 -25.80 -8.96 5.78
C TRP A 135 -25.40 -7.80 4.86
N LEU A 136 -24.95 -6.67 5.42
CA LEU A 136 -24.57 -5.52 4.62
C LEU A 136 -23.43 -5.86 3.64
N GLN A 137 -22.39 -6.55 4.11
CA GLN A 137 -21.28 -6.98 3.27
C GLN A 137 -21.78 -7.84 2.10
N ALA A 138 -22.58 -8.87 2.38
CA ALA A 138 -23.08 -9.79 1.36
C ALA A 138 -23.91 -9.10 0.26
N TRP A 139 -24.64 -8.04 0.59
CA TRP A 139 -25.52 -7.36 -0.36
C TRP A 139 -24.92 -6.12 -1.02
N HIS A 140 -23.92 -5.46 -0.41
CA HIS A 140 -23.40 -4.17 -0.88
C HIS A 140 -21.90 -4.17 -1.25
N ILE A 141 -21.11 -5.08 -0.70
CA ILE A 141 -19.63 -5.08 -0.87
C ILE A 141 -19.21 -6.21 -1.81
N ARG A 142 -18.53 -5.84 -2.89
CA ARG A 142 -18.01 -6.70 -3.95
C ARG A 142 -16.77 -6.06 -4.58
N ASP A 143 -16.01 -6.82 -5.35
CA ASP A 143 -14.79 -6.32 -6.00
C ASP A 143 -15.08 -5.13 -6.92
N GLU A 144 -16.21 -5.17 -7.63
CA GLU A 144 -16.61 -4.08 -8.54
C GLU A 144 -16.99 -2.81 -7.79
N THR A 145 -17.66 -2.92 -6.63
CA THR A 145 -18.05 -1.75 -5.82
C THR A 145 -16.83 -1.12 -5.15
N TYR A 146 -15.87 -1.94 -4.69
CA TYR A 146 -14.58 -1.45 -4.22
C TYR A 146 -13.79 -0.75 -5.33
N SER A 147 -13.73 -1.34 -6.51
CA SER A 147 -12.99 -0.76 -7.65
C SER A 147 -13.56 0.61 -8.04
N ALA A 148 -14.89 0.73 -8.09
CA ALA A 148 -15.56 1.99 -8.40
C ALA A 148 -15.36 3.05 -7.31
N ALA A 149 -15.51 2.67 -6.03
CA ALA A 149 -15.25 3.55 -4.90
C ALA A 149 -13.79 4.05 -4.86
N LEU A 150 -12.83 3.15 -5.09
CA LEU A 150 -11.41 3.49 -5.14
C LEU A 150 -11.12 4.48 -6.28
N ALA A 151 -11.70 4.26 -7.47
CA ALA A 151 -11.55 5.20 -8.58
C ALA A 151 -12.05 6.60 -8.22
N GLU A 152 -13.15 6.71 -7.46
CA GLU A 152 -13.66 8.00 -6.99
C GLU A 152 -12.67 8.71 -6.05
N LEU A 153 -12.13 7.97 -5.07
CA LEU A 153 -11.15 8.49 -4.12
C LEU A 153 -9.86 8.95 -4.83
N VAL A 154 -9.32 8.13 -5.74
CA VAL A 154 -8.11 8.44 -6.51
C VAL A 154 -8.33 9.67 -7.39
N ASN A 155 -9.48 9.75 -8.07
CA ASN A 155 -9.82 10.90 -8.91
C ASN A 155 -9.97 12.19 -8.10
N HIS A 156 -10.56 12.10 -6.90
CA HIS A 156 -10.66 13.26 -6.00
C HIS A 156 -9.28 13.72 -5.54
N GLN A 157 -8.42 12.79 -5.10
CA GLN A 157 -7.04 13.10 -4.69
C GLN A 157 -6.25 13.74 -5.84
N TYR A 158 -6.36 13.21 -7.05
CA TYR A 158 -5.67 13.72 -8.22
C TYR A 158 -6.06 15.17 -8.58
N ARG A 159 -7.32 15.55 -8.33
CA ARG A 159 -7.82 16.92 -8.57
C ARG A 159 -7.44 17.91 -7.47
N HIS A 160 -6.96 17.43 -6.32
CA HIS A 160 -6.59 18.29 -5.21
C HIS A 160 -5.33 19.10 -5.56
N THR A 161 -5.34 20.41 -5.31
CA THR A 161 -4.24 21.33 -5.68
C THR A 161 -2.90 20.90 -5.09
N PHE A 162 -2.93 20.33 -3.89
CA PHE A 162 -1.74 19.83 -3.21
C PHE A 162 -1.06 18.67 -3.96
N ALA A 163 -1.81 17.84 -4.70
CA ALA A 163 -1.25 16.71 -5.44
C ALA A 163 -0.19 17.15 -6.47
N ALA A 164 -0.29 18.37 -7.00
CA ALA A 164 0.66 18.92 -7.96
C ALA A 164 2.09 19.07 -7.40
N HIS A 165 2.29 19.14 -6.08
CA HIS A 165 3.64 19.19 -5.51
C HIS A 165 4.29 17.81 -5.39
N TRP A 166 3.55 16.71 -5.59
CA TRP A 166 4.05 15.33 -5.48
C TRP A 166 4.56 14.81 -6.83
N GLY A 167 4.33 15.53 -7.92
CA GLY A 167 4.80 15.22 -9.27
C GLY A 167 3.77 15.53 -10.34
N ASP A 168 4.15 15.34 -11.59
CA ASP A 168 3.28 15.48 -12.77
C ASP A 168 2.51 14.19 -13.12
N GLY A 169 2.62 13.17 -12.27
CA GLY A 169 2.00 11.86 -12.46
C GLY A 169 2.77 10.92 -13.40
N THR A 170 3.97 11.29 -13.85
CA THR A 170 4.81 10.41 -14.71
C THR A 170 5.68 9.43 -13.92
N THR A 171 5.87 9.70 -12.63
CA THR A 171 6.65 8.86 -11.72
C THR A 171 5.78 8.34 -10.60
N SER A 172 5.95 7.06 -10.27
CA SER A 172 5.34 6.43 -9.10
C SER A 172 6.42 5.86 -8.20
N SER A 173 6.30 6.09 -6.90
CA SER A 173 7.07 5.38 -5.88
C SER A 173 6.14 4.36 -5.24
N SER A 174 6.29 3.10 -5.66
CA SER A 174 5.62 1.97 -5.04
C SER A 174 6.54 1.40 -3.98
N ASP A 175 6.05 1.19 -2.76
CA ASP A 175 6.80 0.43 -1.75
C ASP A 175 7.16 -0.95 -2.32
N GLY A 176 8.35 -1.43 -1.97
CA GLY A 176 8.97 -2.60 -2.58
C GLY A 176 8.07 -3.83 -2.47
N GLN A 177 7.85 -4.51 -3.60
CA GLN A 177 7.33 -5.88 -3.57
C GLN A 177 8.21 -6.71 -2.64
N ARG A 178 7.62 -7.36 -1.64
CA ARG A 178 8.29 -8.37 -0.81
C ARG A 178 8.61 -9.57 -1.69
N PHE A 179 9.76 -9.55 -2.37
CA PHE A 179 10.33 -10.75 -2.95
C PHE A 179 10.78 -11.65 -1.79
N ARG A 180 10.20 -12.85 -1.68
CA ARG A 180 10.76 -13.89 -0.82
C ARG A 180 12.10 -14.33 -1.43
N ALA A 181 13.19 -13.72 -1.00
CA ALA A 181 14.48 -14.39 -1.05
C ALA A 181 14.37 -15.60 -0.09
N GLY A 182 14.55 -16.81 -0.61
CA GLY A 182 14.04 -18.05 -0.02
C GLY A 182 14.32 -18.24 1.48
N GLY A 183 13.28 -18.65 2.21
CA GLY A 183 13.35 -19.20 3.55
C GLY A 183 12.14 -20.09 3.77
N ARG A 184 12.35 -21.34 4.16
CA ARG A 184 11.28 -22.17 4.74
C ARG A 184 10.85 -21.49 6.03
N GLY A 185 9.57 -21.13 6.12
CA GLY A 185 9.00 -20.72 7.39
C GLY A 185 8.98 -21.91 8.34
N GLU A 186 9.58 -21.73 9.51
CA GLU A 186 9.01 -22.25 10.76
C GLU A 186 8.34 -21.08 11.48
#